data_AF-A0A8I0JFL5-F1
#
_entry.id   AF-A0A8I0JFL5-F1
#
_cell.length_a   1.000
_cell.length_b   1.000
_cell.length_c   1.000
_cell.angle_alpha   90.00
_cell.angle_beta   90.00
_cell.angle_gamma   90.00
#
_symmetry.space_group_name_H-M   'P 1'
#
loop_
_entity.id
_entity.type
_entity.pdbx_description
1 polymer ?
#
loop_
_entity_poly.entity_id
_entity_poly.type
_entity_poly.pdbx_seq_one_letter_code
_entity_poly.pdbx_strand_id
1 'polypeptide(L)'
;SDDLHRPLNLAPDRLRDVLCKREQRYVGSQLTFSFERQRIMLEETAVTRGLVGRYVETYALADGRLDVRWKGHSLTYRVFDKDQ
;
A
#
# COMPACT_ATOMS: atom_id res chain seq x y z
N SER A 1 17.01 -36.89 -6.21
CA SER A 1 17.26 -35.43 -6.19
C SER A 1 16.65 -34.94 -4.91
N ASP A 2 17.46 -34.80 -3.85
CA ASP A 2 16.95 -34.43 -2.53
C ASP A 2 16.89 -32.91 -2.42
N ASP A 3 15.77 -32.40 -1.93
CA ASP A 3 15.64 -30.99 -1.55
C ASP A 3 16.39 -30.77 -0.21
N LEU A 4 17.50 -30.04 -0.29
CA LEU A 4 18.38 -29.74 0.84
C LEU A 4 18.09 -28.35 1.47
N HIS A 5 17.01 -27.68 1.05
CA HIS A 5 16.67 -26.36 1.57
C HIS A 5 16.05 -26.44 2.97
N ARG A 6 16.34 -25.42 3.80
CA ARG A 6 15.73 -25.29 5.13
C ARG A 6 14.22 -25.03 4.98
N PRO A 7 13.35 -25.74 5.74
CA PRO A 7 11.92 -25.47 5.74
C PRO A 7 11.62 -24.03 6.16
N LEU A 8 10.69 -23.39 5.44
CA LEU A 8 10.25 -22.05 5.77
C LEU A 8 9.26 -22.07 6.93
N ASN A 9 9.71 -21.61 8.10
CA ASN A 9 8.87 -21.50 9.31
C ASN A 9 8.16 -20.14 9.38
N LEU A 10 7.52 -19.70 8.29
CA LEU A 10 6.79 -18.43 8.25
C LEU A 10 5.41 -18.64 7.64
N ALA A 11 4.38 -18.05 8.26
CA ALA A 11 3.04 -18.03 7.70
C ALA A 11 3.07 -17.33 6.31
N PRO A 12 2.36 -17.87 5.29
CA PRO A 12 2.39 -17.32 3.92
C PRO A 12 2.08 -15.82 3.85
N ASP A 13 1.17 -15.30 4.68
CA ASP A 13 0.81 -13.88 4.65
C ASP A 13 1.94 -12.96 5.13
N ARG A 14 2.81 -13.44 6.02
CA ARG A 14 3.98 -12.67 6.49
C ARG A 14 5.04 -12.55 5.40
N LEU A 15 5.16 -13.53 4.49
CA LEU A 15 6.06 -13.42 3.34
C LEU A 15 5.64 -12.30 2.40
N ARG A 16 4.32 -12.13 2.19
CA ARG A 16 3.79 -11.10 1.30
C ARG A 16 4.20 -9.71 1.77
N ASP A 17 4.09 -9.44 3.08
CA ASP A 17 4.55 -8.18 3.67
C ASP A 17 6.08 -7.99 3.54
N VAL A 18 6.86 -9.06 3.67
CA VAL A 18 8.34 -9.00 3.60
C VAL A 18 8.84 -8.78 2.17
N LEU A 19 8.20 -9.43 1.19
CA LEU A 19 8.65 -9.44 -0.21
C LEU A 19 8.00 -8.35 -1.07
N CYS A 20 7.06 -7.58 -0.53
CA CYS A 20 6.42 -6.49 -1.26
C CYS A 20 7.37 -5.31 -1.52
N LYS A 21 7.05 -4.50 -2.52
CA LYS A 21 7.74 -3.24 -2.75
C LYS A 21 7.15 -2.18 -1.83
N ARG A 22 7.99 -1.64 -0.94
CA ARG A 22 7.63 -0.58 0.01
C ARG A 22 8.14 0.78 -0.45
N GLU A 23 7.25 1.77 -0.46
CA GLU A 23 7.60 3.15 -0.83
C GLU A 23 6.84 4.15 0.05
N GLN A 24 7.32 5.39 0.08
CA GLN A 24 6.58 6.51 0.68
C GLN A 24 5.94 7.35 -0.42
N ARG A 25 4.69 7.75 -0.22
CA ARG A 25 3.92 8.58 -1.16
C ARG A 25 3.41 9.84 -0.47
N TYR A 26 3.67 10.99 -1.10
CA TYR A 26 3.18 12.28 -0.62
C TYR A 26 1.70 12.45 -0.92
N VAL A 27 0.91 12.78 0.10
CA VAL A 27 -0.53 12.98 0.00
C VAL A 27 -0.82 14.45 -0.33
N GLY A 28 -1.40 14.68 -1.51
CA GLY A 28 -1.81 16.01 -1.97
C GLY A 28 -3.06 16.54 -1.26
N SER A 29 -3.45 17.78 -1.61
CA SER A 29 -4.58 18.50 -1.01
C SER A 29 -5.93 17.78 -1.14
N GLN A 30 -6.13 16.99 -2.18
CA GLN A 30 -7.35 16.21 -2.42
C GLN A 30 -7.29 14.79 -1.83
N LEU A 31 -6.39 14.54 -0.87
CA LEU A 31 -6.09 13.21 -0.34
C LEU A 31 -5.66 12.20 -1.43
N THR A 32 -5.03 12.71 -2.49
CA THR A 32 -4.57 11.89 -3.62
C THR A 32 -3.07 11.77 -3.70
N PHE A 33 -2.59 10.65 -4.21
CA PHE A 33 -1.21 10.47 -4.68
C PHE A 33 -1.20 9.61 -5.94
N SER A 34 -0.15 9.75 -6.76
CA SER A 34 0.05 8.86 -7.91
C SER A 34 0.65 7.55 -7.43
N PHE A 35 0.21 6.42 -7.99
CA PHE A 35 0.81 5.11 -7.84
C PHE A 35 0.82 4.44 -9.22
N GLU A 36 2.02 4.09 -9.71
CA GLU A 36 2.21 3.67 -11.11
C GLU A 36 1.53 4.63 -12.09
N ARG A 37 0.57 4.15 -12.89
CA ARG A 37 -0.22 4.96 -13.85
C ARG A 37 -1.60 5.34 -13.32
N GLN A 38 -1.87 5.08 -12.05
CA GLN A 38 -3.14 5.32 -11.39
C GLN A 38 -3.03 6.50 -10.41
N ARG A 39 -4.15 7.16 -10.18
CA ARG A 39 -4.29 8.13 -9.10
C ARG A 39 -5.11 7.49 -7.99
N ILE A 40 -4.52 7.39 -6.80
CA ILE A 40 -5.17 6.84 -5.62
C ILE A 40 -5.75 7.99 -4.82
N MET A 41 -6.96 7.84 -4.31
CA MET A 41 -7.62 8.77 -3.41
C MET A 41 -7.96 8.05 -2.10
N LEU A 42 -7.40 8.52 -0.99
CA LEU A 42 -7.76 8.00 0.33
C LEU A 42 -9.21 8.37 0.64
N GLU A 43 -9.96 7.46 1.26
CA GLU A 43 -11.29 7.80 1.78
C GLU A 43 -11.16 8.84 2.89
N GLU A 44 -12.05 9.83 2.88
CA GLU A 44 -12.01 10.91 3.86
C GLU A 44 -12.54 10.44 5.23
N THR A 45 -11.68 10.52 6.23
CA THR A 45 -11.95 10.14 7.62
C THR A 45 -11.30 11.18 8.55
N ALA A 46 -11.58 11.10 9.85
CA ALA A 46 -10.90 11.95 10.84
C ALA A 46 -9.36 11.81 10.79
N VAL A 47 -8.85 10.62 10.47
CA VAL A 47 -7.42 10.36 10.33
C VAL A 47 -6.88 10.91 9.02
N THR A 48 -7.51 10.59 7.89
CA THR A 48 -6.96 10.89 6.56
C THR A 48 -6.98 12.39 6.26
N ARG A 49 -7.93 13.18 6.79
CA ARG A 49 -7.90 14.66 6.70
C ARG A 49 -6.59 15.26 7.18
N GLY A 50 -6.01 14.69 8.24
CA GLY A 50 -4.72 15.15 8.79
C GLY A 50 -3.49 14.71 7.99
N LEU A 51 -3.67 13.91 6.93
CA LEU A 51 -2.58 13.39 6.11
C LEU A 51 -2.25 14.27 4.91
N VAL A 52 -3.02 15.33 4.62
CA VAL A 52 -2.64 16.32 3.60
C VAL A 52 -1.25 16.87 3.92
N GLY A 53 -0.35 16.82 2.93
CA GLY A 53 1.03 17.26 3.10
C GLY A 53 1.93 16.29 3.87
N ARG A 54 1.47 15.06 4.13
CA ARG A 54 2.23 14.00 4.79
C ARG A 54 2.58 12.88 3.81
N TYR A 55 3.45 11.99 4.24
CA TYR A 55 3.80 10.77 3.51
C TYR A 55 3.13 9.56 4.14
N VAL A 56 2.50 8.73 3.31
CA VAL A 56 1.99 7.40 3.69
C VAL A 56 2.92 6.31 3.14
N GLU A 57 2.88 5.12 3.74
CA GLU A 57 3.58 3.96 3.21
C GLU A 57 2.69 3.22 2.20
N THR A 58 3.24 2.78 1.09
CA THR A 58 2.57 1.89 0.13
C THR A 58 3.29 0.57 0.06
N TYR A 59 2.52 -0.53 0.11
CA TYR A 59 2.97 -1.90 0.00
C TYR A 59 2.37 -2.46 -1.29
N ALA A 60 3.19 -2.52 -2.35
CA ALA A 60 2.78 -3.10 -3.62
C ALA A 60 3.12 -4.60 -3.61
N LEU A 61 2.08 -5.42 -3.54
CA LEU A 61 2.18 -6.87 -3.49
C LEU A 61 2.41 -7.44 -4.90
N ALA A 62 3.05 -8.60 -4.98
CA ALA A 62 3.38 -9.25 -6.26
C ALA A 62 2.13 -9.67 -7.08
N ASP A 63 0.97 -9.77 -6.44
CA ASP A 63 -0.33 -10.04 -7.07
C ASP A 63 -1.01 -8.77 -7.63
N GLY A 64 -0.33 -7.62 -7.58
CA GLY A 64 -0.83 -6.34 -8.07
C GLY A 64 -1.71 -5.59 -7.08
N ARG A 65 -1.98 -6.15 -5.89
CA ARG A 65 -2.71 -5.43 -4.84
C ARG A 65 -1.84 -4.36 -4.21
N LEU A 66 -2.47 -3.25 -3.83
CA LEU A 66 -1.86 -2.15 -3.11
C LEU A 66 -2.45 -2.11 -1.70
N ASP A 67 -1.59 -1.98 -0.69
CA ASP A 67 -2.00 -1.64 0.67
C ASP A 67 -1.35 -0.31 1.06
N VAL A 68 -2.17 0.63 1.51
CA VAL A 68 -1.74 1.98 1.88
C VAL A 68 -1.82 2.10 3.39
N ARG A 69 -0.69 2.37 4.05
CA ARG A 69 -0.60 2.35 5.51
C ARG A 69 -0.18 3.70 6.08
N TRP A 70 -0.75 4.03 7.24
CA TRP A 70 -0.31 5.11 8.10
C TRP A 70 -0.06 4.59 9.51
N LYS A 71 1.18 4.75 10.01
CA LYS A 71 1.61 4.21 11.31
C LYS A 71 1.29 2.72 11.48
N GLY A 72 1.47 1.94 10.41
CA GLY A 72 1.19 0.50 10.40
C GLY A 72 -0.29 0.11 10.21
N HIS A 73 -1.23 1.05 10.15
CA HIS A 73 -2.65 0.77 9.91
C HIS A 73 -3.03 0.98 8.44
N SER A 74 -3.71 0.02 7.84
CA SER A 74 -4.25 0.13 6.48
C SER A 74 -5.33 1.21 6.39
N LEU A 75 -5.29 1.97 5.30
CA LEU A 75 -6.23 3.02 4.97
C LEU A 75 -7.08 2.58 3.78
N THR A 76 -8.38 2.84 3.85
CA THR A 76 -9.27 2.65 2.70
C THR A 76 -8.99 3.71 1.64
N TYR A 77 -9.03 3.28 0.38
CA TYR A 77 -8.81 4.14 -0.76
C TYR A 77 -9.63 3.65 -1.95
N ARG A 78 -9.77 4.54 -2.94
CA ARG A 78 -10.28 4.21 -4.27
C ARG A 78 -9.28 4.60 -5.33
N VAL A 79 -9.27 3.85 -6.43
CA VAL A 79 -8.56 4.25 -7.64
C VAL A 79 -9.45 5.25 -8.37
N PHE A 80 -8.90 6.40 -8.72
CA PHE A 80 -9.59 7.38 -9.54
C PHE A 80 -9.81 6.80 -10.93
N ASP A 81 -11.07 6.64 -11.30
CA ASP A 81 -11.45 6.32 -12.67
C ASP A 81 -11.49 7.62 -13.48
N LYS A 82 -10.84 7.65 -14.64
CA LYS A 82 -10.87 8.82 -15.54
C LYS A 82 -12.22 9.00 -16.20
N ASP A 83 -13.07 7.97 -16.18
CA ASP A 83 -14.38 7.98 -16.83
C ASP A 83 -15.50 8.49 -15.90
N GLN A 84 -15.17 9.07 -14.73
CA GLN A 84 -16.11 9.64 -13.76
C GLN A 84 -16.15 11.17 -13.74
#